data_AF-D0ND81-F1
#
_entry.id   AF-D0ND81-F1
#
_cell.length_a   1.000
_cell.length_b   1.000
_cell.length_c   1.000
_cell.angle_alpha   90.00
_cell.angle_beta   90.00
_cell.angle_gamma   90.00
#
_symmetry.space_group_name_H-M   'P 1'
#
loop_
_entity.id
_entity.type
_entity.pdbx_description
1 polymer ?
#
loop_
_entity_poly.entity_id
_entity_poly.type
_entity_poly.pdbx_seq_one_letter_code
_entity_poly.pdbx_strand_id
1 'polypeptide(L)'
;MGRFNFKSSFTSWLVIAFAISAASGQQVGTNCSDARIRRSWDTYSTTEKALYLEAVGVAMDLGFHQKFVQVHVEFMSEKQAHQNCMFIYWHRMLLLGYENMLRSLDAKYRCLTLPYWDHLSAYARQAAGQCNYLLGCTPFLTDSGGAMTGVSARLIIYNVSIAASYSTCVNQGILSHFCGNNSACAQCVTRGSKNYLASTRYPGEASLGSMVQQVFTYSDSARFTQAVEGGVHSKFWCKFCSVFNALPVWLFS
;
A
#
# COMPACT_ATOMS: atom_id res chain seq x y z
N MET A 1 40.58 26.22 -69.39
CA MET A 1 39.85 27.47 -69.16
C MET A 1 38.89 27.23 -68.00
N GLY A 2 39.33 27.48 -66.76
CA GLY A 2 38.73 28.50 -65.88
C GLY A 2 37.64 27.85 -64.98
N ARG A 3 37.56 28.05 -63.68
CA ARG A 3 38.13 29.08 -62.82
C ARG A 3 37.81 28.73 -61.34
N PHE A 4 38.69 29.18 -60.47
CA PHE A 4 38.51 29.55 -59.07
C PHE A 4 38.42 28.51 -57.94
N ASN A 5 39.09 28.94 -56.89
CA ASN A 5 39.62 28.28 -55.72
C ASN A 5 39.02 29.06 -54.53
N PHE A 6 38.54 28.39 -53.48
CA PHE A 6 38.29 29.08 -52.21
C PHE A 6 38.57 28.15 -51.04
N LYS A 7 39.64 28.47 -50.29
CA LYS A 7 39.90 27.97 -48.95
C LYS A 7 38.81 28.51 -48.02
N SER A 8 38.26 27.68 -47.13
CA SER A 8 37.93 28.14 -45.79
C SER A 8 37.79 26.97 -44.82
N SER A 9 38.61 27.05 -43.78
CA SER A 9 38.50 26.28 -42.55
C SER A 9 37.11 26.46 -41.95
N PHE A 10 36.45 25.37 -41.54
CA PHE A 10 35.38 25.42 -40.55
C PHE A 10 35.41 24.14 -39.71
N THR A 11 36.12 24.23 -38.59
CA THR A 11 36.03 23.34 -37.44
C THR A 11 34.60 23.28 -36.93
N SER A 12 33.95 22.12 -37.02
CA SER A 12 32.73 21.83 -36.27
C SER A 12 32.97 20.63 -35.36
N TRP A 13 33.35 20.94 -34.12
CA TRP A 13 33.22 20.04 -32.98
C TRP A 13 31.73 19.91 -32.65
N LEU A 14 31.12 18.77 -32.99
CA LEU A 14 29.82 18.38 -32.46
C LEU A 14 30.04 17.70 -31.11
N VAL A 15 30.08 18.50 -30.04
CA VAL A 15 29.89 17.99 -28.68
C VAL A 15 28.39 17.86 -28.47
N ILE A 16 27.86 16.64 -28.63
CA ILE A 16 26.49 16.30 -28.24
C ILE A 16 26.47 16.29 -26.71
N ALA A 17 26.06 17.41 -26.11
CA ALA A 17 25.69 17.45 -24.71
C ALA A 17 24.38 16.66 -24.55
N PHE A 18 24.47 15.42 -24.10
CA PHE A 18 23.34 14.73 -23.49
C PHE A 18 23.00 15.46 -22.19
N ALA A 19 22.15 16.47 -22.30
CA ALA A 19 21.48 17.02 -21.14
C ALA A 19 20.58 15.91 -20.58
N ILE A 20 21.01 15.34 -19.45
CA ILE A 20 20.13 14.54 -18.61
C ILE A 20 19.05 15.50 -18.14
N SER A 21 17.89 15.46 -18.77
CA SER A 21 16.70 16.14 -18.28
C SER A 21 16.36 15.53 -16.92
N ALA A 22 16.85 16.15 -15.85
CA ALA A 22 16.27 15.97 -14.53
C ALA A 22 14.85 16.52 -14.63
N ALA A 23 13.89 15.64 -14.91
CA ALA A 23 12.49 15.97 -14.81
C ALA A 23 12.21 16.25 -13.33
N SER A 24 12.37 17.51 -12.92
CA SER A 24 11.86 18.04 -11.67
C SER A 24 10.33 18.03 -11.79
N GLY A 25 9.73 16.86 -11.57
CA GLY A 25 8.29 16.74 -11.41
C GLY A 25 7.90 17.48 -10.14
N GLN A 26 7.67 18.79 -10.26
CA GLN A 26 7.25 19.62 -9.14
C GLN A 26 5.96 19.05 -8.58
N GLN A 27 6.06 18.40 -7.43
CA GLN A 27 4.93 17.92 -6.66
C GLN A 27 4.14 19.16 -6.23
N VAL A 28 2.99 19.38 -6.86
CA VAL A 28 2.10 20.50 -6.50
C VAL A 28 1.84 20.44 -4.99
N GLY A 29 2.29 21.47 -4.28
CA GLY A 29 1.97 21.68 -2.86
C GLY A 29 2.94 21.11 -1.82
N THR A 30 4.10 20.53 -2.17
CA THR A 30 5.08 20.09 -1.16
C THR A 30 6.51 20.47 -1.51
N ASN A 31 7.17 21.26 -0.65
CA ASN A 31 8.60 21.59 -0.72
C ASN A 31 9.48 20.37 -0.40
N CYS A 32 9.45 19.36 -1.28
CA CYS A 32 10.26 18.15 -1.22
C CYS A 32 11.27 18.18 -2.35
N SER A 33 12.53 17.87 -2.04
CA SER A 33 13.61 17.81 -3.02
C SER A 33 13.47 16.62 -3.98
N ASP A 34 12.90 15.53 -3.49
CA ASP A 34 12.80 14.27 -4.23
C ASP A 34 11.43 14.07 -4.87
N ALA A 35 11.42 13.36 -5.99
CA ALA A 35 10.18 12.91 -6.62
C ALA A 35 9.42 11.95 -5.68
N ARG A 36 8.09 12.03 -5.72
CA ARG A 36 7.20 11.13 -4.95
C ARG A 36 7.22 9.74 -5.57
N ILE A 37 8.07 8.87 -5.03
CA ILE A 37 8.24 7.48 -5.47
C ILE A 37 7.73 6.55 -4.36
N ARG A 38 6.67 5.79 -4.65
CA ARG A 38 6.22 4.71 -3.76
C ARG A 38 7.17 3.53 -3.89
N ARG A 39 7.61 2.97 -2.76
CA ARG A 39 8.52 1.82 -2.71
C ARG A 39 7.95 0.72 -1.82
N SER A 40 8.47 -0.49 -2.00
CA SER A 40 8.11 -1.63 -1.16
C SER A 40 8.42 -1.33 0.30
N TRP A 41 7.55 -1.76 1.21
CA TRP A 41 7.81 -1.72 2.65
C TRP A 41 9.16 -2.37 3.02
N ASP A 42 9.56 -3.39 2.26
CA ASP A 42 10.79 -4.13 2.50
C ASP A 42 12.06 -3.31 2.19
N THR A 43 11.95 -2.26 1.37
CA THR A 43 13.08 -1.38 1.02
C THR A 43 13.13 -0.09 1.83
N TYR A 44 12.13 0.14 2.69
CA TYR A 44 12.17 1.25 3.64
C TYR A 44 13.22 0.98 4.72
N SER A 45 14.03 1.99 5.02
CA SER A 45 14.91 2.02 6.19
C SER A 45 14.09 2.05 7.50
N THR A 46 14.74 1.73 8.61
CA THR A 46 14.13 1.80 9.95
C THR A 46 13.51 3.17 10.23
N THR A 47 14.19 4.25 9.84
CA THR A 47 13.69 5.62 10.03
C THR A 47 12.46 5.90 9.18
N GLU A 48 12.42 5.44 7.93
CA GLU A 48 11.26 5.63 7.04
C GLU A 48 10.05 4.84 7.53
N LYS A 49 10.27 3.60 8.00
CA LYS A 49 9.21 2.79 8.63
C LYS A 49 8.68 3.49 9.87
N ALA A 50 9.56 3.97 10.75
CA ALA A 50 9.16 4.68 11.96
C ALA A 50 8.35 5.94 11.65
N LEU A 51 8.81 6.77 10.69
CA LEU A 51 8.11 7.98 10.27
C LEU A 51 6.72 7.66 9.70
N TYR A 52 6.59 6.61 8.89
CA TYR A 52 5.31 6.18 8.34
C TYR A 52 4.34 5.69 9.43
N LEU A 53 4.83 4.81 10.31
CA LEU A 53 4.03 4.26 11.41
C LEU A 53 3.59 5.37 12.37
N GLU A 54 4.47 6.33 12.67
CA GLU A 54 4.14 7.49 13.49
C GLU A 54 3.02 8.33 12.85
N ALA A 55 3.14 8.67 11.55
CA ALA A 55 2.12 9.43 10.85
C ALA A 55 0.75 8.74 10.87
N VAL A 56 0.73 7.41 10.68
CA VAL A 56 -0.48 6.60 10.75
C VAL A 56 -1.06 6.58 12.18
N GLY A 57 -0.23 6.44 13.20
CA GLY A 57 -0.65 6.51 14.62
C GLY A 57 -1.32 7.85 14.94
N VAL A 58 -0.68 8.97 14.55
CA VAL A 58 -1.27 10.31 14.70
C VAL A 58 -2.60 10.42 13.95
N ALA A 59 -2.70 9.90 12.73
CA ALA A 59 -3.95 9.89 11.97
C ALA A 59 -5.06 9.07 12.67
N MET A 60 -4.70 8.00 13.37
CA MET A 60 -5.63 7.20 14.16
C MET A 60 -6.10 7.96 15.41
N ASP A 61 -5.18 8.57 16.15
CA ASP A 61 -5.48 9.35 17.36
C ASP A 61 -6.41 10.54 17.07
N LEU A 62 -6.20 11.21 15.92
CA LEU A 62 -7.05 12.32 15.45
C LEU A 62 -8.37 11.85 14.80
N GLY A 63 -8.58 10.54 14.67
CA GLY A 63 -9.76 9.95 14.02
C GLY A 63 -9.81 10.10 12.50
N PHE A 64 -8.76 10.64 11.86
CA PHE A 64 -8.70 10.78 10.40
C PHE A 64 -8.58 9.45 9.69
N HIS A 65 -7.79 8.50 10.23
CA HIS A 65 -7.72 7.15 9.70
C HIS A 65 -9.10 6.50 9.65
N GLN A 66 -9.87 6.65 10.72
CA GLN A 66 -11.22 6.10 10.83
C GLN A 66 -12.18 6.70 9.78
N LYS A 67 -12.03 7.97 9.40
CA LYS A 67 -12.84 8.57 8.31
C LYS A 67 -12.59 7.89 6.96
N PHE A 68 -11.36 7.51 6.64
CA PHE A 68 -11.07 6.77 5.41
C PHE A 68 -11.67 5.37 5.44
N VAL A 69 -11.70 4.73 6.62
CA VAL A 69 -12.45 3.47 6.76
C VAL A 69 -13.93 3.71 6.51
N GLN A 70 -14.52 4.74 7.10
CA GLN A 70 -15.93 5.07 6.91
C GLN A 70 -16.27 5.28 5.43
N VAL A 71 -15.45 6.05 4.72
CA VAL A 71 -15.64 6.28 3.28
C VAL A 71 -15.57 4.96 2.51
N HIS A 72 -14.72 4.01 2.91
CA HIS A 72 -14.64 2.72 2.22
C HIS A 72 -15.82 1.78 2.53
N VAL A 73 -16.39 1.83 3.73
CA VAL A 73 -17.46 0.90 4.15
C VAL A 73 -18.86 1.48 4.04
N GLU A 74 -19.00 2.78 3.80
CA GLU A 74 -20.29 3.41 3.50
C GLU A 74 -20.88 2.74 2.25
N PHE A 75 -22.18 2.41 2.31
CA PHE A 75 -22.83 1.52 1.35
C PHE A 75 -22.66 1.95 -0.11
N MET A 76 -22.89 3.23 -0.41
CA MET A 76 -22.77 3.72 -1.79
C MET A 76 -21.31 3.75 -2.25
N SER A 77 -20.42 4.13 -1.35
CA SER A 77 -18.99 4.18 -1.61
C SER A 77 -18.40 2.79 -1.82
N GLU A 78 -18.83 1.77 -1.05
CA GLU A 78 -18.46 0.37 -1.25
C GLU A 78 -18.88 -0.13 -2.64
N LYS A 79 -20.11 0.20 -3.07
CA LYS A 79 -20.60 -0.16 -4.41
C LYS A 79 -19.84 0.53 -5.53
N GLN A 80 -19.28 1.71 -5.27
CA GLN A 80 -18.39 2.41 -6.20
C GLN A 80 -16.96 1.84 -6.16
N ALA A 81 -16.53 1.33 -5.01
CA ALA A 81 -15.19 0.79 -4.78
C ALA A 81 -15.01 -0.61 -5.37
N HIS A 82 -16.05 -1.45 -5.37
CA HIS A 82 -15.94 -2.89 -5.65
C HIS A 82 -16.90 -3.38 -6.74
N GLN A 83 -16.53 -4.50 -7.37
CA GLN A 83 -17.34 -5.25 -8.33
C GLN A 83 -17.77 -4.44 -9.57
N ASN A 84 -16.98 -3.43 -9.92
CA ASN A 84 -17.26 -2.55 -11.04
C ASN A 84 -15.96 -2.02 -11.67
N CYS A 85 -16.04 -1.36 -12.82
CA CYS A 85 -14.88 -0.89 -13.58
C CYS A 85 -14.08 0.24 -12.91
N MET A 86 -14.62 0.89 -11.87
CA MET A 86 -13.95 1.94 -11.11
C MET A 86 -13.05 1.42 -10.01
N PHE A 87 -13.03 0.11 -9.70
CA PHE A 87 -12.26 -0.44 -8.56
C PHE A 87 -10.82 0.10 -8.49
N ILE A 88 -10.06 0.03 -9.59
CA ILE A 88 -8.67 0.52 -9.61
C ILE A 88 -8.60 2.04 -9.38
N TYR A 89 -9.46 2.82 -10.05
CA TYR A 89 -9.44 4.27 -9.98
C TYR A 89 -9.91 4.79 -8.62
N TRP A 90 -10.96 4.21 -8.06
CA TRP A 90 -11.52 4.55 -6.76
C TRP A 90 -10.47 4.33 -5.66
N HIS A 91 -9.83 3.16 -5.64
CA HIS A 91 -8.76 2.88 -4.68
C HIS A 91 -7.54 3.79 -4.90
N ARG A 92 -7.15 4.07 -6.15
CA ARG A 92 -6.05 5.01 -6.44
C ARG A 92 -6.32 6.40 -5.87
N MET A 93 -7.55 6.89 -5.98
CA MET A 93 -7.96 8.18 -5.41
C MET A 93 -8.01 8.15 -3.89
N LEU A 94 -8.52 7.07 -3.29
CA LEU A 94 -8.52 6.89 -1.84
C LEU A 94 -7.10 6.91 -1.27
N LEU A 95 -6.16 6.19 -1.89
CA LEU A 95 -4.74 6.16 -1.50
C LEU A 95 -4.08 7.53 -1.66
N LEU A 96 -4.37 8.25 -2.74
CA LEU A 96 -3.87 9.61 -2.94
C LEU A 96 -4.36 10.55 -1.83
N GLY A 97 -5.66 10.50 -1.52
CA GLY A 97 -6.26 11.28 -0.43
C GLY A 97 -5.66 10.93 0.92
N TYR A 98 -5.45 9.64 1.21
CA TYR A 98 -4.87 9.19 2.47
C TYR A 98 -3.42 9.66 2.62
N GLU A 99 -2.61 9.55 1.58
CA GLU A 99 -1.23 10.04 1.60
C GLU A 99 -1.17 11.56 1.81
N ASN A 100 -2.04 12.32 1.13
CA ASN A 100 -2.10 13.77 1.29
C ASN A 100 -2.54 14.14 2.71
N MET A 101 -3.47 13.38 3.30
CA MET A 101 -3.84 13.54 4.71
C MET A 101 -2.64 13.32 5.62
N LEU A 102 -1.89 12.22 5.48
CA LEU A 102 -0.68 11.98 6.28
C LEU A 102 0.34 13.13 6.15
N ARG A 103 0.57 13.60 4.92
CA ARG A 103 1.49 14.71 4.63
C ARG A 103 1.05 16.05 5.23
N SER A 104 -0.26 16.21 5.49
CA SER A 104 -0.83 17.42 6.10
C SER A 104 -0.79 17.44 7.63
N LEU A 105 -0.51 16.30 8.29
CA LEU A 105 -0.54 16.19 9.75
C LEU A 105 0.54 17.02 10.44
N ASP A 106 1.74 17.09 9.85
CA ASP A 106 2.88 17.82 10.38
C ASP A 106 3.91 18.08 9.27
N ALA A 107 4.71 19.14 9.42
CA ALA A 107 5.77 19.50 8.49
C ALA A 107 6.82 18.39 8.28
N LYS A 108 7.03 17.48 9.25
CA LYS A 108 7.96 16.34 9.11
C LYS A 108 7.43 15.23 8.19
N TYR A 109 6.12 15.12 8.04
CA TYR A 109 5.49 14.12 7.15
C TYR A 109 5.31 14.65 5.72
N ARG A 110 5.62 15.92 5.45
CA ARG A 110 5.32 16.59 4.16
C ARG A 110 5.88 15.87 2.92
N CYS A 111 6.93 15.06 3.08
CA CYS A 111 7.55 14.28 2.00
C CYS A 111 7.30 12.78 2.09
N LEU A 112 6.46 12.33 3.03
CA LEU A 112 6.11 10.93 3.19
C LEU A 112 5.43 10.39 1.92
N THR A 113 5.83 9.19 1.53
CA THR A 113 5.18 8.39 0.48
C THR A 113 4.50 7.18 1.07
N LEU A 114 3.37 6.76 0.50
CA LEU A 114 2.77 5.48 0.89
C LEU A 114 3.66 4.32 0.42
N PRO A 115 4.04 3.40 1.31
CA PRO A 115 4.67 2.16 0.92
C PRO A 115 3.65 1.23 0.28
N TYR A 116 4.11 0.28 -0.53
CA TYR A 116 3.30 -0.85 -0.98
C TYR A 116 3.81 -2.15 -0.37
N TRP A 117 2.92 -3.14 -0.29
CA TRP A 117 3.27 -4.47 0.16
C TRP A 117 3.57 -5.32 -1.06
N ASP A 118 4.82 -5.74 -1.17
CA ASP A 118 5.27 -6.58 -2.25
C ASP A 118 4.90 -8.06 -2.03
N HIS A 119 3.71 -8.42 -2.49
CA HIS A 119 3.21 -9.80 -2.44
C HIS A 119 4.02 -10.76 -3.33
N LEU A 120 4.59 -10.28 -4.45
CA LEU A 120 5.43 -11.11 -5.33
C LEU A 120 6.68 -11.55 -4.59
N SER A 121 7.39 -10.58 -3.99
CA SER A 121 8.60 -10.86 -3.23
C SER A 121 8.30 -11.77 -2.04
N ALA A 122 7.22 -11.52 -1.30
CA ALA A 122 6.84 -12.37 -0.18
C ALA A 122 6.50 -13.82 -0.61
N TYR A 123 5.81 -14.01 -1.73
CA TYR A 123 5.56 -15.34 -2.30
C TYR A 123 6.86 -16.01 -2.75
N ALA A 124 7.75 -15.28 -3.44
CA ALA A 124 9.02 -15.80 -3.93
C ALA A 124 9.93 -16.26 -2.78
N ARG A 125 9.99 -15.51 -1.67
CA ARG A 125 10.69 -15.92 -0.45
C ARG A 125 10.14 -17.23 0.12
N GLN A 126 8.81 -17.39 0.12
CA GLN A 126 8.19 -18.63 0.56
C GLN A 126 8.55 -19.80 -0.35
N ALA A 127 8.48 -19.60 -1.67
CA ALA A 127 8.83 -20.62 -2.65
C ALA A 127 10.32 -21.02 -2.57
N ALA A 128 11.20 -20.08 -2.21
CA ALA A 128 12.62 -20.32 -1.97
C ALA A 128 12.94 -20.92 -0.59
N GLY A 129 11.93 -21.18 0.26
CA GLY A 129 12.13 -21.75 1.60
C GLY A 129 12.73 -20.78 2.64
N GLN A 130 12.75 -19.48 2.35
CA GLN A 130 13.28 -18.46 3.27
C GLN A 130 12.29 -18.11 4.40
N CYS A 131 11.01 -18.41 4.20
CA CYS A 131 9.94 -18.28 5.17
C CYS A 131 8.84 -19.30 4.82
N ASN A 132 8.00 -19.67 5.78
CA ASN A 132 6.99 -20.73 5.56
C ASN A 132 5.54 -20.22 5.50
N TYR A 133 5.26 -19.09 6.16
CA TYR A 133 3.90 -18.63 6.45
C TYR A 133 3.78 -17.11 6.36
N LEU A 134 2.55 -16.60 6.24
CA LEU A 134 2.23 -15.18 6.09
C LEU A 134 2.98 -14.28 7.08
N LEU A 135 2.97 -14.64 8.38
CA LEU A 135 3.62 -13.86 9.43
C LEU A 135 5.14 -13.73 9.22
N GLY A 136 5.80 -14.81 8.78
CA GLY A 136 7.25 -14.83 8.56
C GLY A 136 7.66 -14.24 7.21
N CYS A 137 6.80 -14.29 6.19
CA CYS A 137 7.09 -13.78 4.86
C CYS A 137 6.81 -12.28 4.69
N THR A 138 6.19 -11.66 5.70
CA THR A 138 5.71 -10.27 5.65
C THR A 138 6.22 -9.46 6.84
N PRO A 139 7.30 -8.69 6.68
CA PRO A 139 7.79 -7.80 7.72
C PRO A 139 6.76 -6.76 8.18
N PHE A 140 5.88 -6.29 7.30
CA PHE A 140 4.85 -5.31 7.65
C PHE A 140 3.94 -5.77 8.80
N LEU A 141 3.64 -7.06 8.91
CA LEU A 141 2.75 -7.56 9.98
C LEU A 141 3.39 -7.40 11.35
N THR A 142 4.66 -7.77 11.48
CA THR A 142 5.43 -7.62 12.72
C THR A 142 5.76 -6.17 12.99
N ASP A 143 6.08 -5.37 11.97
CA ASP A 143 6.43 -3.97 12.12
C ASP A 143 5.22 -3.13 12.57
N SER A 144 4.00 -3.46 12.10
CA SER A 144 2.78 -2.74 12.48
C SER A 144 2.12 -3.26 13.77
N GLY A 145 2.15 -4.58 14.01
CA GLY A 145 1.43 -5.24 15.10
C GLY A 145 2.33 -5.89 16.16
N GLY A 146 3.64 -5.64 16.14
CA GLY A 146 4.59 -6.19 17.09
C GLY A 146 4.62 -7.72 17.11
N ALA A 147 4.49 -8.29 18.31
CA ALA A 147 4.42 -9.73 18.53
C ALA A 147 3.09 -10.38 18.10
N MET A 148 2.16 -9.59 17.54
CA MET A 148 0.83 -10.02 17.09
C MET A 148 -0.01 -10.66 18.22
N THR A 149 0.18 -10.19 19.45
CA THR A 149 -0.66 -10.57 20.60
C THR A 149 -1.70 -9.50 20.88
N GLY A 150 -2.75 -9.89 21.60
CA GLY A 150 -3.85 -9.01 21.89
C GLY A 150 -4.96 -9.73 22.64
N VAL A 151 -6.14 -9.13 22.66
CA VAL A 151 -7.31 -9.65 23.38
C VAL A 151 -8.34 -10.24 22.42
N SER A 152 -9.09 -11.24 22.89
CA SER A 152 -10.30 -11.66 22.17
C SER A 152 -11.38 -10.61 22.43
N ALA A 153 -11.80 -9.90 21.39
CA ALA A 153 -12.82 -8.87 21.48
C ALA A 153 -13.77 -8.96 20.28
N ARG A 154 -15.08 -8.82 20.55
CA ARG A 154 -16.08 -8.60 19.51
C ARG A 154 -16.24 -7.11 19.31
N LEU A 155 -15.69 -6.57 18.23
CA LEU A 155 -15.83 -5.16 17.88
C LEU A 155 -17.01 -4.96 16.93
N ILE A 156 -17.76 -3.88 17.15
CA ILE A 156 -18.77 -3.39 16.20
C ILE A 156 -18.23 -2.08 15.65
N ILE A 157 -17.95 -2.03 14.35
CA ILE A 157 -17.41 -0.82 13.73
C ILE A 157 -18.31 -0.47 12.56
N TYR A 158 -18.90 0.73 12.59
CA TYR A 158 -19.90 1.16 11.60
C TYR A 158 -21.04 0.15 11.37
N ASN A 159 -21.58 -0.39 12.47
CA ASN A 159 -22.64 -1.41 12.47
C ASN A 159 -22.26 -2.77 11.84
N VAL A 160 -20.97 -2.99 11.58
CA VAL A 160 -20.43 -4.28 11.15
C VAL A 160 -19.82 -5.00 12.35
N SER A 161 -20.34 -6.18 12.67
CA SER A 161 -19.80 -7.03 13.73
C SER A 161 -18.62 -7.83 13.22
N ILE A 162 -17.47 -7.69 13.86
CA ILE A 162 -16.28 -8.49 13.56
C ILE A 162 -16.29 -9.72 14.45
N ALA A 163 -16.44 -10.91 13.84
CA ALA A 163 -16.41 -12.16 14.57
C ALA A 163 -15.01 -12.43 15.15
N ALA A 164 -14.97 -12.93 16.38
CA ALA A 164 -13.75 -13.32 17.08
C ALA A 164 -13.13 -14.64 16.54
N SER A 165 -13.84 -15.37 15.68
CA SER A 165 -13.38 -16.64 15.14
C SER A 165 -12.11 -16.45 14.30
N TYR A 166 -11.01 -17.00 14.78
CA TYR A 166 -9.65 -16.90 14.20
C TYR A 166 -9.04 -15.50 14.19
N SER A 167 -9.68 -14.51 14.82
CA SER A 167 -9.17 -13.15 14.93
C SER A 167 -8.73 -12.82 16.37
N THR A 168 -7.83 -11.87 16.50
CA THR A 168 -7.32 -11.33 17.76
C THR A 168 -7.29 -9.82 17.62
N CYS A 169 -7.76 -9.10 18.63
CA CYS A 169 -7.66 -7.65 18.66
C CYS A 169 -6.25 -7.27 19.09
N VAL A 170 -5.38 -7.04 18.10
CA VAL A 170 -3.97 -6.74 18.32
C VAL A 170 -3.85 -5.30 18.81
N ASN A 171 -3.35 -5.14 20.03
CA ASN A 171 -3.23 -3.87 20.76
C ASN A 171 -1.76 -3.45 20.91
N GLN A 172 -0.91 -3.86 19.97
CA GLN A 172 0.51 -3.54 19.95
C GLN A 172 0.87 -2.65 18.76
N GLY A 173 2.00 -1.96 18.88
CA GLY A 173 2.51 -1.10 17.81
C GLY A 173 1.52 -0.01 17.46
N ILE A 174 1.38 0.29 16.17
CA ILE A 174 0.43 1.32 15.71
C ILE A 174 -1.03 0.89 15.85
N LEU A 175 -1.30 -0.41 15.97
CA LEU A 175 -2.66 -0.92 16.01
C LEU A 175 -3.39 -0.56 17.31
N SER A 176 -2.66 -0.21 18.36
CA SER A 176 -3.22 0.25 19.63
C SER A 176 -3.87 1.64 19.55
N HIS A 177 -3.60 2.41 18.50
CA HIS A 177 -4.16 3.76 18.32
C HIS A 177 -5.58 3.73 17.72
N PHE A 178 -6.04 2.57 17.26
CA PHE A 178 -7.31 2.47 16.56
C PHE A 178 -8.51 2.35 17.51
N CYS A 179 -9.48 3.29 17.41
CA CYS A 179 -10.67 3.30 18.26
C CYS A 179 -11.93 2.66 17.64
N GLY A 180 -12.10 2.76 16.31
CA GLY A 180 -13.17 2.11 15.56
C GLY A 180 -14.59 2.45 15.99
N ASN A 181 -15.04 3.69 15.84
CA ASN A 181 -16.41 4.18 16.09
C ASN A 181 -17.14 3.65 17.35
N ASN A 182 -16.40 3.23 18.38
CA ASN A 182 -16.94 2.71 19.62
C ASN A 182 -17.05 3.84 20.65
N SER A 183 -18.07 3.79 21.52
CA SER A 183 -18.25 4.75 22.62
C SER A 183 -17.10 4.72 23.63
N ALA A 184 -16.41 3.58 23.75
CA ALA A 184 -15.09 3.47 24.35
C ALA A 184 -14.08 3.05 23.27
N CYS A 185 -12.95 3.75 23.16
CA CYS A 185 -11.92 3.47 22.17
C CYS A 185 -11.41 2.02 22.31
N ALA A 186 -11.51 1.24 21.22
CA ALA A 186 -11.08 -0.17 21.23
C ALA A 186 -9.57 -0.37 21.50
N GLN A 187 -8.75 0.61 21.08
CA GLN A 187 -7.29 0.58 21.17
C GLN A 187 -6.68 -0.72 20.61
N CYS A 188 -7.26 -1.24 19.53
CA CYS A 188 -6.78 -2.44 18.88
C CYS A 188 -7.39 -2.62 17.50
N VAL A 189 -6.67 -3.31 16.61
CA VAL A 189 -7.18 -3.74 15.31
C VAL A 189 -7.34 -5.25 15.31
N THR A 190 -8.53 -5.73 14.95
CA THR A 190 -8.76 -7.17 14.77
C THR A 190 -7.92 -7.68 13.60
N ARG A 191 -7.10 -8.72 13.81
CA ARG A 191 -6.32 -9.40 12.77
C ARG A 191 -6.45 -10.90 12.93
N GLY A 192 -6.12 -11.69 11.90
CA GLY A 192 -5.89 -13.12 12.07
C GLY A 192 -4.96 -13.39 13.26
N SER A 193 -5.30 -14.37 14.11
CA SER A 193 -4.50 -14.68 15.31
C SER A 193 -3.06 -15.03 14.95
N LYS A 194 -2.11 -14.81 15.87
CA LYS A 194 -0.69 -15.15 15.65
C LYS A 194 -0.52 -16.59 15.14
N ASN A 195 -1.19 -17.56 15.77
CA ASN A 195 -1.11 -18.97 15.38
C ASN A 195 -1.68 -19.21 13.98
N TYR A 196 -2.77 -18.52 13.63
CA TYR A 196 -3.35 -18.60 12.30
C TYR A 196 -2.41 -18.02 11.23
N LEU A 197 -1.87 -16.83 11.44
CA LEU A 197 -0.92 -16.21 10.50
C LEU A 197 0.43 -16.93 10.43
N ALA A 198 0.84 -17.59 11.51
CA ALA A 198 2.04 -18.42 11.59
C ALA A 198 1.84 -19.85 11.05
N SER A 199 0.64 -20.20 10.58
CA SER A 199 0.35 -21.49 9.92
C SER A 199 -0.29 -21.34 8.54
N THR A 200 -0.69 -20.11 8.17
CA THR A 200 -1.29 -19.81 6.87
C THR A 200 -0.20 -19.55 5.83
N ARG A 201 -0.19 -20.34 4.76
CA ARG A 201 0.70 -20.11 3.61
C ARG A 201 0.27 -18.92 2.77
N TYR A 202 1.25 -18.26 2.14
CA TYR A 202 1.02 -17.24 1.12
C TYR A 202 0.11 -17.78 0.01
N PRO A 203 -0.92 -17.04 -0.44
CA PRO A 203 -1.82 -17.45 -1.51
C PRO A 203 -1.07 -17.61 -2.85
N GLY A 204 -1.50 -18.58 -3.67
CA GLY A 204 -0.93 -18.81 -5.00
C GLY A 204 -1.20 -17.66 -5.99
N GLU A 205 -2.23 -16.86 -5.70
CA GLU A 205 -2.63 -15.67 -6.43
C GLU A 205 -1.59 -14.54 -6.35
N ALA A 206 -0.64 -14.62 -5.40
CA ALA A 206 0.53 -13.75 -5.32
C ALA A 206 1.77 -14.31 -6.03
N SER A 207 1.67 -15.48 -6.68
CA SER A 207 2.77 -15.98 -7.51
C SER A 207 2.96 -15.11 -8.75
N LEU A 208 4.19 -15.06 -9.26
CA LEU A 208 4.50 -14.34 -10.49
C LEU A 208 3.61 -14.79 -11.66
N GLY A 209 3.45 -16.11 -11.85
CA GLY A 209 2.61 -16.66 -12.89
C GLY A 209 1.15 -16.21 -12.78
N SER A 210 0.59 -16.21 -11.56
CA SER A 210 -0.79 -15.75 -11.36
C SER A 210 -0.93 -14.23 -11.55
N MET A 211 0.00 -13.43 -11.06
CA MET A 211 -0.07 -11.98 -11.21
C MET A 211 0.09 -11.54 -12.67
N VAL A 212 0.97 -12.19 -13.43
CA VAL A 212 1.09 -11.95 -14.88
C VAL A 212 -0.23 -12.24 -15.58
N GLN A 213 -0.91 -13.34 -15.23
CA GLN A 213 -2.22 -13.67 -15.80
C GLN A 213 -3.31 -12.67 -15.38
N GLN A 214 -3.32 -12.21 -14.14
CA GLN A 214 -4.29 -11.21 -13.68
C GLN A 214 -4.13 -9.88 -14.43
N VAL A 215 -2.89 -9.47 -14.74
CA VAL A 215 -2.59 -8.15 -15.32
C VAL A 215 -2.60 -8.14 -16.85
N PHE A 216 -2.05 -9.17 -17.50
CA PHE A 216 -1.75 -9.14 -18.93
C PHE A 216 -2.65 -10.00 -19.81
N THR A 217 -3.55 -10.80 -19.23
CA THR A 217 -4.42 -11.70 -20.01
C THR A 217 -5.58 -10.96 -20.69
N TYR A 218 -6.04 -9.85 -20.12
CA TYR A 218 -7.24 -9.15 -20.58
C TYR A 218 -6.89 -7.83 -21.26
N SER A 219 -7.45 -7.60 -22.45
CA SER A 219 -7.31 -6.36 -23.20
C SER A 219 -8.41 -5.33 -22.93
N ASP A 220 -9.41 -5.69 -22.13
CA ASP A 220 -10.50 -4.81 -21.71
C ASP A 220 -10.42 -4.49 -20.21
N SER A 221 -10.79 -3.26 -19.86
CA SER A 221 -10.67 -2.74 -18.50
C SER A 221 -11.58 -3.45 -17.50
N ALA A 222 -12.74 -3.94 -17.92
CA ALA A 222 -13.70 -4.60 -17.04
C ALA A 222 -13.18 -5.95 -16.56
N ARG A 223 -12.73 -6.82 -17.47
CA ARG A 223 -12.18 -8.14 -17.12
C ARG A 223 -10.83 -8.02 -16.43
N PHE A 224 -9.97 -7.09 -16.84
CA PHE A 224 -8.74 -6.77 -16.11
C PHE A 224 -9.03 -6.43 -14.65
N THR A 225 -9.97 -5.52 -14.41
CA THR A 225 -10.34 -5.08 -13.06
C THR A 225 -10.90 -6.24 -12.24
N GLN A 226 -11.79 -7.06 -12.81
CA GLN A 226 -12.33 -8.25 -12.15
C GLN A 226 -11.26 -9.28 -11.81
N ALA A 227 -10.27 -9.48 -12.69
CA ALA A 227 -9.19 -10.43 -12.47
C ALA A 227 -8.27 -9.99 -11.32
N VAL A 228 -7.95 -8.70 -11.24
CA VAL A 228 -7.15 -8.14 -10.14
C VAL A 228 -7.94 -8.16 -8.83
N GLU A 229 -9.22 -7.75 -8.85
CA GLU A 229 -10.08 -7.72 -7.67
C GLU A 229 -10.34 -9.12 -7.10
N GLY A 230 -10.72 -10.07 -7.96
CA GLY A 230 -11.01 -11.46 -7.59
C GLY A 230 -9.76 -12.31 -7.32
N GLY A 231 -8.60 -11.88 -7.83
CA GLY A 231 -7.32 -12.52 -7.65
C GLY A 231 -6.65 -12.11 -6.33
N VAL A 232 -5.49 -11.47 -6.42
CA VAL A 232 -4.67 -11.14 -5.25
C VAL A 232 -5.44 -10.28 -4.24
N HIS A 233 -6.25 -9.31 -4.68
CA HIS A 233 -6.94 -8.41 -3.76
C HIS A 233 -7.89 -9.17 -2.80
N SER A 234 -8.82 -9.96 -3.33
CA SER A 234 -9.81 -10.69 -2.52
C SER A 234 -9.18 -11.74 -1.60
N LYS A 235 -8.12 -12.42 -2.05
CA LYS A 235 -7.51 -13.54 -1.31
C LYS A 235 -6.81 -13.09 -0.04
N PHE A 236 -6.22 -11.91 -0.07
CA PHE A 236 -5.59 -11.36 1.12
C PHE A 236 -6.61 -10.78 2.10
N TRP A 237 -7.71 -10.18 1.62
CA TRP A 237 -8.84 -9.82 2.49
C TRP A 237 -9.34 -11.02 3.30
N CYS A 238 -9.54 -12.17 2.66
CA CYS A 238 -9.97 -13.39 3.35
C CYS A 238 -8.90 -13.98 4.28
N LYS A 239 -7.63 -14.02 3.86
CA LYS A 239 -6.55 -14.67 4.64
C LYS A 239 -6.04 -13.85 5.82
N PHE A 240 -6.30 -12.55 5.85
CA PHE A 240 -5.91 -11.70 6.97
C PHE A 240 -7.02 -11.51 8.01
N CYS A 241 -8.22 -12.05 7.76
CA CYS A 241 -9.40 -12.04 8.64
C CYS A 241 -9.49 -10.77 9.51
N SER A 242 -9.52 -9.62 8.85
CA SER A 242 -9.61 -8.31 9.50
C SER A 242 -10.43 -7.38 8.63
N VAL A 243 -11.34 -6.63 9.24
CA VAL A 243 -12.13 -5.58 8.59
C VAL A 243 -11.27 -4.33 8.27
N PHE A 244 -10.02 -4.26 8.75
CA PHE A 244 -9.24 -3.01 8.79
C PHE A 244 -7.82 -3.12 8.21
N ASN A 245 -7.40 -4.29 7.73
CA ASN A 245 -6.01 -4.50 7.29
C ASN A 245 -5.63 -3.88 5.93
N ALA A 246 -6.48 -3.05 5.33
CA ALA A 246 -6.30 -2.65 3.93
C ALA A 246 -6.24 -1.15 3.62
N LEU A 247 -6.38 -0.26 4.60
CA LEU A 247 -6.19 1.18 4.38
C LEU A 247 -4.86 1.59 5.01
N PRO A 248 -3.74 1.75 4.27
CA PRO A 248 -3.52 1.75 2.82
C PRO A 248 -2.17 1.09 2.46
N VAL A 249 -2.15 -0.21 2.18
CA VAL A 249 -0.93 -0.87 1.65
C VAL A 249 -1.24 -1.74 0.42
N TRP A 250 -2.44 -1.57 -0.15
CA TRP A 250 -2.92 -2.40 -1.26
C TRP A 250 -2.79 -1.71 -2.60
N LEU A 251 -2.41 -2.57 -3.55
CA LEU A 251 -2.32 -2.41 -5.00
C LEU A 251 -0.99 -1.85 -5.52
N PHE A 252 -0.31 -2.75 -6.23
CA PHE A 252 0.63 -2.55 -7.33
C PHE A 252 0.90 -1.08 -7.66
N SER A 253 2.17 -0.69 -7.50
CA SER A 253 2.71 0.40 -8.32
C SER A 253 2.82 -0.08 -9.76
#